data_AF-A0A4Q6CK14-F1
#
_entry.id   AF-A0A4Q6CK14-F1
#
_cell.length_a   1.000
_cell.length_b   1.000
_cell.length_c   1.000
_cell.angle_alpha   90.00
_cell.angle_beta   90.00
_cell.angle_gamma   90.00
#
_symmetry.space_group_name_H-M   'P 1'
#
loop_
_entity.id
_entity.type
_entity.pdbx_description
1 polymer ?
#
loop_
_entity_poly.entity_id
_entity_poly.type
_entity_poly.pdbx_seq_one_letter_code
_entity_poly.pdbx_strand_id
1 'polypeptide(L)'
;MTLKSLVATAVCVLATTPAFAQGVKQKKALAEANQLISSYSDKLKENCGQDIKASLNTASFGNEETMKTATWGKDTMWALSSLCEDKDYKEAITKGVKQVVFKYDAGIKKDDHYGNKLELKGGTLTHSYNKDSANTGSEARDWLKANL
;
A
#
# COMPACT_ATOMS: atom_id res chain seq x y z
N MET A 1 21.24 61.19 0.11
CA MET A 1 21.10 59.96 -0.69
C MET A 1 20.01 59.13 -0.03
N THR A 2 18.82 59.09 -0.63
CA THR A 2 17.58 58.55 -0.08
C THR A 2 17.41 57.09 -0.49
N LEU A 3 17.43 56.14 0.46
CA LEU A 3 17.09 54.74 0.18
C LEU A 3 15.63 54.49 0.57
N LYS A 4 14.83 54.22 -0.47
CA LYS A 4 13.39 54.01 -0.44
C LYS A 4 13.05 52.65 0.20
N SER A 5 12.01 52.67 1.03
CA SER A 5 11.33 51.51 1.60
C SER A 5 10.95 50.47 0.54
N LEU A 6 11.34 49.21 0.76
CA LEU A 6 10.86 48.05 0.02
C LEU A 6 9.84 47.32 0.89
N VAL A 7 8.57 47.52 0.55
CA VAL A 7 7.42 46.80 1.12
C VAL A 7 7.47 45.36 0.61
N ALA A 8 7.81 44.42 1.48
CA ALA A 8 7.73 42.99 1.19
C ALA A 8 6.27 42.54 1.32
N THR A 9 5.55 42.55 0.20
CA THR A 9 4.22 41.95 0.09
C THR A 9 4.36 40.43 0.19
N ALA A 10 4.13 39.90 1.40
CA ALA A 10 3.98 38.47 1.63
C ALA A 10 2.71 37.97 0.94
N VAL A 11 2.87 37.46 -0.29
CA VAL A 11 1.82 36.70 -0.97
C VAL A 11 1.72 35.35 -0.27
N CYS A 12 0.81 35.25 0.71
CA CYS A 12 0.32 33.97 1.21
C CYS A 12 -0.39 33.27 0.05
N VAL A 13 0.37 32.48 -0.73
CA VAL A 13 -0.20 31.47 -1.62
C VAL A 13 -0.80 30.40 -0.71
N LEU A 14 -2.05 30.62 -0.32
CA LEU A 14 -2.91 29.59 0.23
C LEU A 14 -3.08 28.56 -0.88
N ALA A 15 -2.22 27.53 -0.86
CA ALA A 15 -2.43 26.32 -1.62
C ALA A 15 -3.75 25.72 -1.11
N THR A 16 -4.83 26.02 -1.81
CA THR A 16 -6.12 25.36 -1.67
C THR A 16 -5.92 23.93 -2.12
N THR A 17 -5.47 23.06 -1.21
CA THR A 17 -5.55 21.63 -1.43
C THR A 17 -7.04 21.30 -1.62
N PRO A 18 -7.45 20.74 -2.77
CA PRO A 18 -8.82 20.32 -2.92
C PRO A 18 -9.06 19.21 -1.90
N ALA A 19 -9.79 19.55 -0.83
CA ALA A 19 -10.36 18.57 0.06
C ALA A 19 -11.43 17.82 -0.75
N PHE A 20 -11.03 16.77 -1.45
CA PHE A 20 -11.95 15.83 -2.06
C PHE A 20 -12.85 15.31 -0.94
N ALA A 21 -14.11 15.75 -0.93
CA ALA A 21 -15.10 15.28 0.02
C ALA A 21 -15.37 13.80 -0.28
N GLN A 22 -14.57 12.90 0.31
CA GLN A 22 -14.79 11.46 0.23
C GLN A 22 -16.17 11.15 0.82
N GLY A 23 -17.03 10.51 0.04
CA GLY A 23 -18.36 10.11 0.48
C GLY A 23 -18.30 9.19 1.71
N VAL A 24 -19.35 9.18 2.53
CA VAL A 24 -19.42 8.37 3.77
C VAL A 24 -19.09 6.89 3.50
N LYS A 25 -19.55 6.34 2.36
CA LYS A 25 -19.26 4.95 1.97
C LYS A 25 -17.78 4.71 1.66
N GLN A 26 -17.12 5.63 0.97
CA GLN A 26 -15.68 5.54 0.70
C GLN A 26 -14.86 5.62 1.99
N LYS A 27 -15.24 6.50 2.93
CA LYS A 27 -14.60 6.57 4.25
C LYS A 27 -14.74 5.27 5.02
N LYS A 28 -15.92 4.63 4.99
CA LYS A 28 -16.14 3.32 5.62
C LYS A 28 -15.28 2.23 4.98
N ALA A 29 -15.24 2.15 3.65
CA ALA A 29 -14.41 1.18 2.94
C ALA A 29 -12.91 1.36 3.24
N LEU A 30 -12.43 2.62 3.32
CA LEU A 30 -11.05 2.91 3.69
C LEU A 30 -10.74 2.50 5.15
N ALA A 31 -11.66 2.78 6.09
CA ALA A 31 -11.50 2.39 7.48
C ALA A 31 -11.43 0.87 7.64
N GLU A 32 -12.31 0.14 6.94
CA GLU A 32 -12.32 -1.32 6.90
C GLU A 32 -11.01 -1.89 6.33
N ALA A 33 -10.53 -1.35 5.20
CA ALA A 33 -9.26 -1.78 4.62
C ALA A 33 -8.07 -1.54 5.56
N ASN A 34 -8.00 -0.36 6.20
CA ASN A 34 -6.95 -0.06 7.18
C ASN A 34 -7.03 -0.99 8.40
N GLN A 35 -8.23 -1.29 8.91
CA GLN A 35 -8.40 -2.19 10.05
C GLN A 35 -7.93 -3.61 9.71
N LEU A 36 -8.30 -4.13 8.54
CA LEU A 36 -7.87 -5.45 8.08
C LEU A 36 -6.35 -5.50 7.90
N ILE A 37 -5.76 -4.50 7.23
CA ILE A 37 -4.31 -4.42 7.05
C ILE A 37 -3.60 -4.36 8.40
N SER A 38 -4.06 -3.53 9.34
CA SER A 38 -3.47 -3.43 10.68
C SER A 38 -3.49 -4.76 11.42
N SER A 39 -4.62 -5.47 11.41
CA SER A 39 -4.72 -6.79 12.06
C SER A 39 -3.75 -7.82 11.50
N TYR A 40 -3.47 -7.76 10.19
CA TYR A 40 -2.47 -8.64 9.58
C TYR A 40 -1.03 -8.13 9.73
N SER A 41 -0.81 -6.82 9.89
CA SER A 41 0.49 -6.29 10.32
C SER A 41 0.89 -6.82 11.69
N ASP A 42 -0.05 -6.93 12.63
CA ASP A 42 0.21 -7.48 13.96
C ASP A 42 0.61 -8.96 13.87
N LYS A 43 -0.12 -9.76 13.08
CA LYS A 43 0.23 -11.17 12.81
C LYS A 43 1.57 -11.32 12.10
N LEU A 44 1.87 -10.42 11.16
CA LEU A 44 3.14 -10.39 10.48
C LEU A 44 4.28 -10.11 11.46
N LYS A 45 4.09 -9.15 12.38
CA LYS A 45 5.05 -8.85 13.43
C LYS A 45 5.25 -10.01 14.40
N GLU A 46 4.17 -10.70 14.77
CA GLU A 46 4.22 -11.90 15.60
C GLU A 46 5.07 -13.00 14.93
N ASN A 47 4.79 -13.31 13.67
CA ASN A 47 5.46 -14.41 12.96
C ASN A 47 6.89 -14.05 12.52
N CYS A 48 7.11 -12.85 11.98
CA CYS A 48 8.41 -12.42 11.45
C CYS A 48 9.31 -11.78 12.51
N GLY A 49 8.79 -11.36 13.66
CA GLY A 49 9.54 -10.66 14.71
C GLY A 49 9.96 -9.23 14.35
N GLN A 50 9.39 -8.64 13.28
CA GLN A 50 9.72 -7.31 12.80
C GLN A 50 8.45 -6.52 12.48
N ASP A 51 8.47 -5.22 12.79
CA ASP A 51 7.41 -4.29 12.44
C ASP A 51 7.57 -3.80 10.98
N ILE A 52 6.99 -4.55 10.05
CA ILE A 52 6.92 -4.18 8.63
C ILE A 52 5.71 -3.26 8.45
N LYS A 53 5.96 -2.00 8.09
CA LYS A 53 4.90 -0.99 7.93
C LYS A 53 4.05 -1.31 6.71
N ALA A 54 2.73 -1.24 6.83
CA ALA A 54 1.82 -1.41 5.71
C ALA A 54 1.00 -0.13 5.48
N SER A 55 0.81 0.24 4.21
CA SER A 55 0.09 1.47 3.86
C SER A 55 -0.72 1.34 2.57
N LEU A 56 -1.84 2.05 2.50
CA LEU A 56 -2.64 2.20 1.29
C LEU A 56 -2.24 3.50 0.59
N ASN A 57 -1.92 3.43 -0.71
CA ASN A 57 -1.86 4.62 -1.55
C ASN A 57 -3.28 5.09 -1.88
N THR A 58 -3.93 5.77 -0.92
CA THR A 58 -5.33 6.18 -1.01
C THR A 58 -5.65 7.02 -2.25
N ALA A 59 -4.69 7.79 -2.76
CA ALA A 59 -4.85 8.58 -3.99
C ALA A 59 -5.05 7.72 -5.24
N SER A 60 -4.59 6.47 -5.23
CA SER A 60 -4.84 5.52 -6.33
C SER A 60 -6.26 4.93 -6.33
N PHE A 61 -6.93 4.93 -5.18
CA PHE A 61 -8.28 4.38 -5.01
C PHE A 61 -9.33 5.50 -5.17
N GLY A 62 -9.72 5.77 -6.41
CA GLY A 62 -10.49 6.96 -6.79
C GLY A 62 -11.97 7.00 -6.36
N ASN A 63 -12.58 5.87 -6.00
CA ASN A 63 -14.01 5.80 -5.62
C ASN A 63 -14.32 4.65 -4.65
N GLU A 64 -15.58 4.51 -4.23
CA GLU A 64 -16.02 3.44 -3.33
C GLU A 64 -15.71 2.03 -3.87
N GLU A 65 -15.95 1.76 -5.16
CA GLU A 65 -15.73 0.45 -5.77
C GLU A 65 -14.26 0.05 -5.70
N THR A 66 -13.38 0.94 -6.14
CA THR A 66 -11.93 0.72 -6.04
C THR A 66 -11.49 0.60 -4.59
N MET A 67 -12.05 1.39 -3.67
CA MET A 67 -11.68 1.33 -2.25
C MET A 67 -12.04 -0.02 -1.60
N LYS A 68 -13.10 -0.70 -2.05
CA LYS A 68 -13.41 -2.07 -1.56
C LYS A 68 -12.30 -3.05 -1.90
N THR A 69 -11.64 -2.90 -3.05
CA THR A 69 -10.49 -3.74 -3.43
C THR A 69 -9.27 -3.51 -2.53
N ALA A 70 -9.18 -2.36 -1.85
CA ALA A 70 -8.07 -2.07 -0.92
C ALA A 70 -7.97 -3.10 0.21
N THR A 71 -9.07 -3.77 0.57
CA THR A 71 -9.10 -4.85 1.58
C THR A 71 -8.24 -6.05 1.19
N TRP A 72 -7.93 -6.26 -0.09
CA TRP A 72 -7.09 -7.37 -0.58
C TRP A 72 -5.62 -7.23 -0.18
N GLY A 73 -5.20 -6.04 0.27
CA GLY A 73 -3.88 -5.87 0.88
C GLY A 73 -3.62 -6.84 2.04
N LYS A 74 -4.67 -7.23 2.78
CA LYS A 74 -4.57 -8.24 3.86
C LYS A 74 -4.00 -9.58 3.36
N ASP A 75 -4.27 -9.96 2.11
CA ASP A 75 -3.85 -11.26 1.57
C ASP A 75 -2.34 -11.27 1.28
N THR A 76 -1.76 -10.11 0.96
CA THR A 76 -0.30 -9.94 0.83
C THR A 76 0.37 -9.99 2.20
N MET A 77 -0.24 -9.36 3.20
CA MET A 77 0.25 -9.41 4.58
C MET A 77 0.21 -10.83 5.12
N TRP A 78 -0.86 -11.58 4.82
CA TRP A 78 -0.93 -13.02 5.10
C TRP A 78 0.18 -13.79 4.40
N ALA A 79 0.43 -13.55 3.11
CA ALA A 79 1.48 -14.24 2.37
C ALA A 79 2.86 -14.06 3.03
N LEU A 80 3.23 -12.82 3.36
CA LEU A 80 4.46 -12.51 4.11
C LEU A 80 4.50 -13.23 5.47
N SER A 81 3.41 -13.15 6.24
CA SER A 81 3.31 -13.76 7.57
C SER A 81 3.44 -15.28 7.51
N SER A 82 2.86 -15.92 6.50
CA SER A 82 2.94 -17.37 6.29
C SER A 82 4.33 -17.85 5.86
N LEU A 83 5.08 -17.02 5.13
CA LEU A 83 6.44 -17.37 4.70
C LEU A 83 7.43 -17.27 5.87
N CYS A 84 7.16 -16.43 6.87
CA CYS A 84 8.00 -16.35 8.07
C CYS A 84 7.92 -17.58 9.00
N GLU A 85 7.04 -18.56 8.70
CA GLU A 85 7.08 -19.87 9.37
C GLU A 85 8.32 -20.68 8.94
N ASP A 86 8.85 -20.40 7.76
CA ASP A 86 10.10 -20.95 7.26
C ASP A 86 11.27 -20.01 7.60
N LYS A 87 12.37 -20.58 8.10
CA LYS A 87 13.51 -19.81 8.61
C LYS A 87 14.20 -18.98 7.53
N ASP A 88 14.37 -19.55 6.33
CA ASP A 88 15.13 -18.90 5.26
C ASP A 88 14.33 -17.73 4.68
N TYR A 89 13.03 -17.94 4.47
CA TYR A 89 12.14 -16.86 4.04
C TYR A 89 11.96 -15.79 5.13
N LYS A 90 11.91 -16.16 6.42
CA LYS A 90 11.88 -15.18 7.51
C LYS A 90 13.10 -14.26 7.48
N GLU A 91 14.30 -14.83 7.28
CA GLU A 91 15.54 -14.04 7.19
C GLU A 91 15.53 -13.12 5.96
N ALA A 92 15.12 -13.62 4.80
CA ALA A 92 15.02 -12.83 3.58
C ALA A 92 14.00 -11.67 3.72
N ILE A 93 12.81 -11.95 4.28
CA ILE A 93 11.76 -10.95 4.52
C ILE A 93 12.25 -9.87 5.49
N THR A 94 12.81 -10.24 6.64
CA THR A 94 13.23 -9.28 7.68
C THR A 94 14.35 -8.35 7.18
N LYS A 95 15.26 -8.86 6.34
CA LYS A 95 16.32 -8.06 5.70
C LYS A 95 15.81 -7.22 4.53
N GLY A 96 14.96 -7.81 3.69
CA GLY A 96 14.58 -7.29 2.38
C GLY A 96 13.34 -6.41 2.37
N VAL A 97 12.38 -6.62 3.29
CA VAL A 97 11.08 -5.95 3.30
C VAL A 97 10.95 -5.07 4.54
N LYS A 98 10.92 -3.74 4.33
CA LYS A 98 10.77 -2.73 5.38
C LYS A 98 9.38 -2.13 5.43
N GLN A 99 8.74 -2.01 4.27
CA GLN A 99 7.37 -1.53 4.15
C GLN A 99 6.65 -2.18 2.98
N VAL A 100 5.32 -2.23 3.09
CA VAL A 100 4.39 -2.69 2.08
C VAL A 100 3.46 -1.55 1.69
N VAL A 101 3.33 -1.32 0.38
CA VAL A 101 2.44 -0.30 -0.19
C VAL A 101 1.44 -0.98 -1.11
N PHE A 102 0.16 -0.75 -0.84
CA PHE A 102 -0.93 -1.24 -1.67
C PHE A 102 -1.44 -0.14 -2.59
N LYS A 103 -1.62 -0.45 -3.87
CA LYS A 103 -1.98 0.52 -4.90
C LYS A 103 -3.05 -0.06 -5.83
N TYR A 104 -4.01 0.77 -6.21
CA TYR A 104 -4.90 0.46 -7.32
C TYR A 104 -4.27 0.83 -8.67
N ASP A 105 -4.32 -0.06 -9.64
CA ASP A 105 -3.78 0.18 -10.98
C ASP A 105 -4.68 -0.40 -12.08
N ALA A 106 -5.56 0.44 -12.61
CA ALA A 106 -6.50 0.08 -13.69
C ALA A 106 -5.80 -0.40 -14.98
N GLY A 107 -4.50 -0.13 -15.15
CA GLY A 107 -3.74 -0.51 -16.33
C GLY A 107 -3.25 -1.97 -16.32
N ILE A 108 -3.33 -2.66 -15.19
CA ILE A 108 -2.91 -4.07 -15.11
C ILE A 108 -3.90 -4.95 -15.89
N LYS A 109 -3.38 -5.76 -16.80
CA LYS A 109 -4.20 -6.70 -17.57
C LYS A 109 -4.43 -7.97 -16.75
N LYS A 110 -5.65 -8.50 -16.79
CA LYS A 110 -6.03 -9.74 -16.08
C LYS A 110 -5.19 -10.95 -16.52
N ASP A 111 -4.78 -10.99 -17.79
CA ASP A 111 -4.05 -12.11 -18.38
C ASP A 111 -2.60 -12.20 -17.89
N ASP A 112 -2.12 -11.19 -17.15
CA ASP A 112 -0.81 -11.15 -16.53
C ASP A 112 -0.98 -11.30 -15.00
N HIS A 113 -0.56 -12.45 -14.45
CA HIS A 113 -0.62 -12.75 -13.01
C HIS A 113 -2.00 -12.51 -12.37
N TYR A 114 -3.08 -12.82 -13.08
CA TYR A 114 -4.46 -12.58 -12.65
C TYR A 114 -4.69 -11.13 -12.20
N GLY A 115 -4.12 -10.15 -12.88
CA GLY A 115 -4.30 -8.73 -12.54
C GLY A 115 -3.47 -8.25 -11.35
N ASN A 116 -2.45 -9.00 -10.90
CA ASN A 116 -1.59 -8.61 -9.78
C ASN A 116 -0.21 -8.20 -10.30
N LYS A 117 0.39 -7.19 -9.67
CA LYS A 117 1.77 -6.78 -9.95
C LYS A 117 2.50 -6.49 -8.66
N LEU A 118 3.62 -7.18 -8.45
CA LEU A 118 4.49 -7.00 -7.29
C LEU A 118 5.85 -6.45 -7.70
N GLU A 119 6.37 -5.53 -6.91
CA GLU A 119 7.72 -4.96 -7.08
C GLU A 119 8.37 -4.75 -5.70
N LEU A 120 9.63 -5.15 -5.54
CA LEU A 120 10.44 -4.84 -4.36
C LEU A 120 11.57 -3.87 -4.74
N LYS A 121 11.52 -2.64 -4.22
CA LYS A 121 12.55 -1.62 -4.46
C LYS A 121 12.94 -0.92 -3.17
N GLY A 122 14.22 -0.96 -2.83
CA GLY A 122 14.76 -0.25 -1.66
C GLY A 122 14.06 -0.59 -0.34
N GLY A 123 13.64 -1.84 -0.14
CA GLY A 123 12.89 -2.26 1.04
C GLY A 123 11.38 -2.02 0.98
N THR A 124 10.87 -1.52 -0.14
CA THR A 124 9.44 -1.25 -0.35
C THR A 124 8.85 -2.31 -1.26
N LEU A 125 8.03 -3.20 -0.70
CA LEU A 125 7.20 -4.10 -1.48
C LEU A 125 5.93 -3.35 -1.90
N THR A 126 5.78 -3.10 -3.19
CA THR A 126 4.54 -2.55 -3.74
C THR A 126 3.72 -3.66 -4.35
N HIS A 127 2.48 -3.83 -3.88
CA HIS A 127 1.50 -4.69 -4.54
C HIS A 127 0.44 -3.81 -5.20
N SER A 128 0.47 -3.80 -6.53
CA SER A 128 -0.54 -3.14 -7.36
C SER A 128 -1.56 -4.16 -7.86
N TYR A 129 -2.83 -3.84 -7.77
CA TYR A 129 -3.94 -4.68 -8.23
C TYR A 129 -5.10 -3.79 -8.70
N ASN A 130 -6.11 -4.37 -9.34
CA ASN A 130 -7.33 -3.69 -9.73
C ASN A 130 -8.56 -4.56 -9.43
N LYS A 131 -9.74 -4.16 -9.90
CA LYS A 131 -10.99 -4.87 -9.58
C LYS A 131 -11.10 -6.26 -10.22
N ASP A 132 -10.31 -6.52 -11.25
CA ASP A 132 -10.30 -7.79 -11.98
C ASP A 132 -9.25 -8.76 -11.41
N SER A 133 -8.50 -8.32 -10.39
CA SER A 133 -7.47 -9.16 -9.79
C SER A 133 -8.08 -10.34 -9.04
N ALA A 134 -7.40 -11.48 -9.09
CA ALA A 134 -7.79 -12.69 -8.37
C ALA A 134 -6.57 -13.32 -7.70
N ASN A 135 -6.82 -14.22 -6.74
CA ASN A 135 -5.78 -15.00 -6.07
C ASN A 135 -4.64 -14.15 -5.45
N THR A 136 -4.95 -12.93 -5.02
CA THR A 136 -3.96 -11.93 -4.54
C THR A 136 -2.99 -12.48 -3.51
N GLY A 137 -3.44 -13.34 -2.60
CA GLY A 137 -2.57 -14.00 -1.60
C GLY A 137 -1.63 -15.06 -2.19
N SER A 138 -2.11 -15.91 -3.09
CA SER A 138 -1.28 -16.93 -3.74
C SER A 138 -0.25 -16.28 -4.67
N GLU A 139 -0.66 -15.32 -5.50
CA GLU A 139 0.23 -14.58 -6.39
C GLU A 139 1.30 -13.82 -5.61
N ALA A 140 0.93 -13.16 -4.51
CA ALA A 140 1.91 -12.52 -3.64
C ALA A 140 2.89 -13.53 -3.05
N ARG A 141 2.40 -14.67 -2.55
CA ARG A 141 3.25 -15.70 -1.95
C ARG A 141 4.23 -16.30 -2.95
N ASP A 142 3.76 -16.65 -4.14
CA ASP A 142 4.60 -17.28 -5.17
C ASP A 142 5.63 -16.29 -5.71
N TRP A 143 5.24 -15.02 -5.89
CA TRP A 143 6.18 -13.96 -6.25
C TRP A 143 7.27 -13.78 -5.18
N LEU A 144 6.89 -13.72 -3.90
CA LEU A 144 7.85 -13.58 -2.78
C LEU A 144 8.83 -14.75 -2.73
N LYS A 145 8.35 -15.98 -2.95
CA LYS A 145 9.24 -17.16 -3.01
C LYS A 145 10.26 -17.09 -4.15
N ALA A 146 9.88 -16.48 -5.27
CA ALA A 146 10.74 -16.39 -6.46
C ALA A 146 11.71 -15.20 -6.44
N ASN A 147 11.51 -14.20 -5.58
CA ASN A 147 12.20 -12.90 -5.66
C ASN A 147 12.87 -12.44 -4.36
N LEU A 148 12.75 -13.18 -3.25
CA LEU A 148 13.42 -12.88 -1.98
C LEU A 148 14.67 -13.73 -1.74
#